data_AF-A0A1I5MWL4-F1
#
_entry.id   AF-A0A1I5MWL4-F1
#
_cell.length_a   1.000
_cell.length_b   1.000
_cell.length_c   1.000
_cell.angle_alpha   90.00
_cell.angle_beta   90.00
_cell.angle_gamma   90.00
#
_symmetry.space_group_name_H-M   'P 1'
#
loop_
_entity.id
_entity.type
_entity.pdbx_description
1 polymer ?
#
loop_
_entity_poly.entity_id
_entity_poly.type
_entity_poly.pdbx_seq_one_letter_code
_entity_poly.pdbx_strand_id
1 'polypeptide(L)'
;MNYIFIATQDTINVYGFGLDSEGIDFSDVDQEPTCFFNHDLNVPCGHWTDRKLVDGAISQKWNPYTGIAEAAKVKQLVDDGIITRASISVRPDESSAYLKTINGKEYVYFARSKARETSLVTLAGNKSCIRLVDENDRESTYFNLSDNLLKQLKQPKKTMLEQLRKLLNLSDSADESAALQSVTALKQEQGYKARFDELVAKNKTDEKAAFAQLCDKAITEKRISATEKETFIALADASGNYELVEKLLAERKAPVSLADVIQPDSQADNDVIKLADEYTRLDKTGQLYALKQSNPERFSKLFSAKFGTKYGA
;
A
#
# COMPACT_ATOMS: atom_id res chain seq x y z
N MET A 1 -26.75 17.03 -57.92
CA MET A 1 -27.15 17.21 -56.51
C MET A 1 -25.94 17.65 -55.71
N ASN A 2 -26.10 18.53 -54.73
CA ASN A 2 -25.01 18.87 -53.82
C ASN A 2 -25.25 18.14 -52.49
N TYR A 3 -24.50 17.07 -52.22
CA TYR A 3 -24.69 16.25 -51.02
C TYR A 3 -23.86 16.82 -49.88
N ILE A 4 -24.43 17.75 -49.11
CA ILE A 4 -23.78 18.33 -47.94
C ILE A 4 -24.39 17.71 -46.68
N PHE A 5 -23.55 17.18 -45.82
CA PHE A 5 -23.95 16.58 -44.55
C PHE A 5 -23.28 17.29 -43.37
N ILE A 6 -24.00 17.36 -42.26
CA ILE A 6 -23.43 17.73 -40.97
C ILE A 6 -22.87 16.45 -40.35
N ALA A 7 -21.56 16.40 -40.16
CA ALA A 7 -20.86 15.26 -39.56
C ALA A 7 -20.92 15.30 -38.04
N THR A 8 -20.82 16.50 -37.45
CA THR A 8 -20.96 16.72 -36.01
C THR A 8 -21.25 18.20 -35.70
N GLN A 9 -21.63 18.48 -34.46
CA GLN A 9 -21.86 19.83 -33.94
C GLN A 9 -21.45 19.89 -32.46
N ASP A 10 -21.03 21.06 -31.99
CA ASP A 10 -20.81 21.37 -30.57
C ASP A 10 -22.12 21.30 -29.78
N THR A 11 -22.51 20.08 -29.38
CA THR A 11 -23.60 19.80 -28.45
C THR A 11 -23.37 18.44 -27.77
N ILE A 12 -24.16 18.16 -26.74
CA ILE A 12 -24.13 16.89 -26.02
C ILE A 12 -24.64 15.77 -26.91
N ASN A 13 -23.85 14.69 -27.03
CA ASN A 13 -24.24 13.49 -27.76
C ASN A 13 -25.10 12.54 -26.91
N VAL A 14 -25.61 11.46 -27.51
CA VAL A 14 -26.41 10.43 -26.79
C VAL A 14 -25.64 9.70 -25.69
N TYR A 15 -24.31 9.80 -25.69
CA TYR A 15 -23.44 9.21 -24.68
C TYR A 15 -23.18 10.14 -23.49
N GLY A 16 -23.77 11.35 -23.49
CA GLY A 16 -23.78 12.26 -22.34
C GLY A 16 -22.55 13.17 -22.21
N PHE A 17 -21.74 13.31 -23.26
CA PHE A 17 -20.62 14.25 -23.31
C PHE A 17 -20.66 15.09 -24.60
N GLY A 18 -19.89 16.17 -24.64
CA GLY A 18 -19.74 17.03 -25.82
C GLY A 18 -18.30 17.12 -26.32
N LEU A 19 -18.14 17.61 -27.54
CA LEU A 19 -16.83 17.88 -28.14
C LEU A 19 -16.84 19.29 -28.70
N ASP A 20 -15.73 20.00 -28.51
CA ASP A 20 -15.52 21.27 -29.20
C ASP A 20 -15.16 20.96 -30.65
N SER A 21 -16.04 21.34 -31.57
CA SER A 21 -15.86 21.06 -33.01
C SER A 21 -14.59 21.71 -33.57
N GLU A 22 -14.16 22.84 -33.01
CA GLU A 22 -12.88 23.50 -33.33
C GLU A 22 -11.65 22.68 -32.94
N GLY A 23 -11.78 21.83 -31.92
CA GLY A 23 -10.68 21.04 -31.36
C GLY A 23 -10.52 19.66 -31.99
N ILE A 24 -11.28 19.34 -33.04
CA ILE A 24 -11.20 18.06 -33.73
C ILE A 24 -10.08 18.11 -34.76
N ASP A 25 -9.07 17.28 -34.58
CA ASP A 25 -7.97 17.07 -35.53
C ASP A 25 -8.39 16.11 -36.65
N PHE A 26 -8.38 16.60 -37.89
CA PHE A 26 -8.75 15.86 -39.10
C PHE A 26 -7.54 15.41 -39.93
N SER A 27 -6.31 15.62 -39.47
CA SER A 27 -5.08 15.38 -40.22
C SER A 27 -5.00 14.00 -40.89
N ASP A 28 -5.39 12.93 -40.18
CA ASP A 28 -5.39 11.56 -40.72
C ASP A 28 -6.49 11.38 -41.79
N VAL A 29 -7.72 11.83 -41.50
CA VAL A 29 -8.87 11.61 -42.38
C VAL A 29 -8.92 12.54 -43.58
N ASP A 30 -8.19 13.65 -43.55
CA ASP A 30 -8.02 14.51 -44.73
C ASP A 30 -7.03 13.89 -45.73
N GLN A 31 -6.11 13.02 -45.29
CA GLN A 31 -5.26 12.24 -46.19
C GLN A 31 -6.02 11.07 -46.82
N GLU A 32 -6.91 10.43 -46.05
CA GLU A 32 -7.75 9.31 -46.50
C GLU A 32 -9.24 9.60 -46.27
N PRO A 33 -9.87 10.48 -47.08
CA PRO A 33 -11.22 10.98 -46.82
C PRO A 33 -12.33 10.00 -47.25
N THR A 34 -12.12 8.70 -47.09
CA THR A 34 -13.11 7.69 -47.45
C THR A 34 -14.36 7.82 -46.60
N CYS A 35 -15.52 7.73 -47.25
CA CYS A 35 -16.82 7.67 -46.62
C CYS A 35 -17.30 6.22 -46.58
N PHE A 36 -17.63 5.73 -45.39
CA PHE A 36 -18.20 4.39 -45.19
C PHE A 36 -19.71 4.47 -44.89
N PHE A 37 -20.39 3.34 -44.99
CA PHE A 37 -21.80 3.21 -44.63
C PHE A 37 -21.94 2.53 -43.27
N ASN A 38 -22.68 3.14 -42.34
CA ASN A 38 -22.90 2.67 -40.97
C ASN A 38 -21.60 2.32 -40.20
N HIS A 39 -20.49 3.02 -40.47
CA HIS A 39 -19.18 2.74 -39.88
C HIS A 39 -18.60 1.34 -40.21
N ASP A 40 -19.15 0.66 -41.22
CA ASP A 40 -18.59 -0.59 -41.73
C ASP A 40 -17.47 -0.28 -42.73
N LEU A 41 -16.22 -0.48 -42.30
CA LEU A 41 -15.03 -0.25 -43.12
C LEU A 41 -14.98 -1.12 -44.38
N ASN A 42 -15.79 -2.18 -44.46
CA ASN A 42 -15.92 -3.02 -45.65
C ASN A 42 -16.90 -2.46 -46.69
N VAL A 43 -17.62 -1.38 -46.37
CA VAL A 43 -18.66 -0.79 -47.23
C VAL A 43 -18.30 0.67 -47.56
N PRO A 44 -17.25 0.91 -48.36
CA PRO A 44 -16.93 2.25 -48.85
C PRO A 44 -18.00 2.73 -49.83
N CYS A 45 -18.56 3.90 -49.59
CA CYS A 45 -19.67 4.46 -50.37
C CYS A 45 -19.35 5.80 -51.04
N GLY A 46 -18.18 6.38 -50.78
CA GLY A 46 -17.71 7.61 -51.43
C GLY A 46 -16.50 8.20 -50.76
N HIS A 47 -16.28 9.50 -50.94
CA HIS A 47 -15.28 10.27 -50.22
C HIS A 47 -15.80 11.66 -49.85
N TRP A 48 -15.19 12.26 -48.83
CA TRP A 48 -15.53 13.58 -48.32
C TRP A 48 -14.65 14.66 -48.93
N THR A 49 -15.23 15.83 -49.19
CA THR A 49 -14.51 17.06 -49.57
C THR A 49 -15.14 18.28 -48.90
N ASP A 50 -14.54 19.46 -49.09
CA ASP A 50 -15.12 20.75 -48.72
C ASP A 50 -15.58 20.82 -47.25
N ARG A 51 -14.75 20.31 -46.32
CA ARG A 51 -14.99 20.39 -44.88
C ARG A 51 -15.05 21.85 -44.44
N LYS A 52 -16.10 22.23 -43.72
CA LYS A 52 -16.24 23.59 -43.17
C LYS A 52 -16.79 23.53 -41.76
N LEU A 53 -16.21 24.35 -40.89
CA LEU A 53 -16.77 24.67 -39.59
C LEU A 53 -17.62 25.95 -39.73
N VAL A 54 -18.91 25.85 -39.40
CA VAL A 54 -19.86 26.99 -39.42
C VAL A 54 -20.71 26.89 -38.17
N ASP A 55 -20.72 27.93 -37.33
CA ASP A 55 -21.52 28.02 -36.09
C ASP A 55 -21.40 26.77 -35.19
N GLY A 56 -20.18 26.27 -35.01
CA GLY A 56 -19.89 25.09 -34.21
C GLY A 56 -20.35 23.76 -34.82
N ALA A 57 -20.79 23.74 -36.08
CA ALA A 57 -21.12 22.52 -36.83
C ALA A 57 -20.09 22.25 -37.92
N ILE A 58 -19.71 20.98 -38.06
CA ILE A 58 -18.80 20.52 -39.11
C ILE A 58 -19.63 19.96 -40.25
N SER A 59 -19.59 20.66 -41.38
CA SER A 59 -20.19 20.22 -42.62
C SER A 59 -19.15 19.63 -43.56
N GLN A 60 -19.54 18.63 -44.35
CA GLN A 60 -18.71 18.03 -45.38
C GLN A 60 -19.56 17.69 -46.61
N LYS A 61 -18.95 17.79 -47.78
CA LYS A 61 -19.55 17.36 -49.04
C LYS A 61 -19.23 15.90 -49.30
N TRP A 62 -20.26 15.09 -49.52
CA TRP A 62 -20.12 13.69 -49.92
C TRP A 62 -20.06 13.55 -51.43
N ASN A 63 -19.11 12.77 -51.91
CA ASN A 63 -18.95 12.43 -53.32
C ASN A 63 -19.08 10.90 -53.45
N PRO A 64 -20.23 10.37 -53.93
CA PRO A 64 -20.44 8.94 -54.04
C PRO A 64 -19.49 8.31 -55.07
N TYR A 65 -19.00 7.12 -54.77
CA TYR A 65 -18.22 6.36 -55.75
C TYR A 65 -19.10 5.87 -56.91
N THR A 66 -18.54 5.89 -58.11
CA THR A 66 -19.17 5.36 -59.32
C THR A 66 -18.65 3.97 -59.61
N GLY A 67 -19.52 3.05 -60.06
CA GLY A 67 -19.13 1.69 -60.45
C GLY A 67 -19.02 0.69 -59.29
N ILE A 68 -19.32 1.11 -58.05
CA ILE A 68 -19.40 0.23 -56.87
C ILE A 68 -20.89 0.01 -56.54
N ALA A 69 -21.33 -1.25 -56.51
CA ALA A 69 -22.74 -1.60 -56.32
C ALA A 69 -23.29 -1.15 -54.96
N GLU A 70 -22.49 -1.30 -53.91
CA GLU A 70 -22.79 -0.85 -52.55
C GLU A 70 -22.94 0.66 -52.48
N ALA A 71 -22.01 1.41 -53.10
CA ALA A 71 -22.09 2.87 -53.16
C ALA A 71 -23.34 3.34 -53.92
N ALA A 72 -23.74 2.65 -54.99
CA ALA A 72 -24.96 2.96 -55.74
C ALA A 72 -26.22 2.77 -54.87
N LYS A 73 -26.28 1.70 -54.06
CA LYS A 73 -27.38 1.49 -53.10
C LYS A 73 -27.43 2.60 -52.06
N VAL A 74 -26.29 2.96 -51.46
CA VAL A 74 -26.23 4.06 -50.47
C VAL A 74 -26.65 5.39 -51.10
N LYS A 75 -26.22 5.66 -52.34
CA LYS A 75 -26.63 6.84 -53.08
C LYS A 75 -28.14 6.88 -53.31
N GLN A 76 -28.75 5.77 -53.70
CA GLN A 76 -30.20 5.70 -53.83
C GLN A 76 -30.90 6.01 -52.49
N LEU A 77 -30.42 5.44 -51.38
CA LEU A 77 -30.97 5.75 -50.05
C LEU A 77 -30.82 7.24 -49.66
N VAL A 78 -29.75 7.90 -50.08
CA VAL A 78 -29.55 9.35 -49.91
C VAL A 78 -30.51 10.14 -50.80
N ASP A 79 -30.63 9.78 -52.08
CA ASP A 79 -31.51 10.45 -53.04
C ASP A 79 -32.99 10.33 -52.64
N ASP A 80 -33.38 9.17 -52.11
CA ASP A 80 -34.73 8.88 -51.59
C ASP A 80 -35.01 9.55 -50.24
N GLY A 81 -34.02 10.25 -49.65
CA GLY A 81 -34.15 10.95 -48.38
C GLY A 81 -34.20 10.05 -47.14
N ILE A 82 -33.83 8.77 -47.28
CA ILE A 82 -33.76 7.81 -46.17
C ILE A 82 -32.53 8.10 -45.31
N ILE A 83 -31.37 8.31 -45.95
CA ILE A 83 -30.14 8.74 -45.28
C ILE A 83 -30.03 10.26 -45.38
N THR A 84 -30.13 10.92 -44.23
CA THR A 84 -30.07 12.40 -44.15
C THR A 84 -28.93 12.90 -43.26
N ARG A 85 -28.11 12.00 -42.72
CA ARG A 85 -27.12 12.31 -41.70
C ARG A 85 -25.80 11.57 -41.92
N ALA A 86 -24.73 12.22 -41.47
CA ALA A 86 -23.40 11.64 -41.33
C ALA A 86 -23.01 11.55 -39.85
N SER A 87 -22.00 10.74 -39.57
CA SER A 87 -21.48 10.48 -38.23
C SER A 87 -19.97 10.42 -38.27
N ILE A 88 -19.31 11.12 -37.37
CA ILE A 88 -17.86 11.12 -37.24
C ILE A 88 -17.43 10.11 -36.16
N SER A 89 -16.46 9.24 -36.46
CA SER A 89 -15.75 8.55 -35.38
C SER A 89 -14.63 9.43 -34.86
N VAL A 90 -14.55 9.61 -33.53
CA VAL A 90 -13.47 10.38 -32.90
C VAL A 90 -12.89 9.65 -31.70
N ARG A 91 -11.63 9.98 -31.41
CA ARG A 91 -10.93 9.60 -30.18
C ARG A 91 -10.72 10.86 -29.34
N PRO A 92 -11.46 11.06 -28.24
CA PRO A 92 -11.27 12.20 -27.35
C PRO A 92 -9.89 12.18 -26.70
N ASP A 93 -9.26 13.35 -26.52
CA ASP A 93 -8.09 13.50 -25.66
C ASP A 93 -8.57 13.75 -24.22
N GLU A 94 -8.48 12.74 -23.37
CA GLU A 94 -8.95 12.83 -21.97
C GLU A 94 -8.26 13.93 -21.17
N SER A 95 -7.02 14.27 -21.50
CA SER A 95 -6.29 15.36 -20.83
C SER A 95 -6.87 16.74 -21.13
N SER A 96 -7.68 16.85 -22.19
CA SER A 96 -8.38 18.06 -22.60
C SER A 96 -9.79 18.18 -22.03
N ALA A 97 -10.20 17.25 -21.16
CA ALA A 97 -11.55 17.22 -20.62
C ALA A 97 -11.82 18.40 -19.67
N TYR A 98 -13.02 18.97 -19.75
CA TYR A 98 -13.50 20.06 -18.91
C TYR A 98 -15.01 19.99 -18.69
N LEU A 99 -15.53 20.80 -17.76
CA LEU A 99 -16.97 20.89 -17.48
C LEU A 99 -17.58 22.08 -18.22
N LYS A 100 -18.62 21.82 -19.02
CA LYS A 100 -19.46 22.85 -19.66
C LYS A 100 -20.84 22.81 -19.05
N THR A 101 -21.34 23.97 -18.62
CA THR A 101 -22.70 24.08 -18.08
C THR A 101 -23.68 24.41 -19.20
N ILE A 102 -24.69 23.56 -19.38
CA ILE A 102 -25.74 23.74 -20.38
C ILE A 102 -27.08 23.60 -19.66
N ASN A 103 -27.92 24.63 -19.72
CA ASN A 103 -29.23 24.68 -19.05
C ASN A 103 -29.17 24.33 -17.55
N GLY A 104 -28.12 24.79 -16.86
CA GLY A 104 -27.93 24.54 -15.42
C GLY A 104 -27.44 23.12 -15.07
N LYS A 105 -27.16 22.27 -16.05
CA LYS A 105 -26.53 20.95 -15.85
C LYS A 105 -25.11 20.93 -16.40
N GLU A 106 -24.20 20.36 -15.62
CA GLU A 106 -22.80 20.17 -16.03
C GLU A 106 -22.66 18.90 -16.86
N TYR A 107 -21.89 19.02 -17.95
CA TYR A 107 -21.53 17.91 -18.81
C TYR A 107 -20.03 17.89 -19.05
N VAL A 108 -19.48 16.71 -19.26
CA VAL A 108 -18.08 16.54 -19.70
C VAL A 108 -17.98 16.99 -21.15
N TYR A 109 -17.00 17.83 -21.43
CA TYR A 109 -16.60 18.26 -22.76
C TYR A 109 -15.13 17.94 -22.98
N PHE A 110 -14.75 17.66 -24.22
CA PHE A 110 -13.34 17.54 -24.60
C PHE A 110 -12.98 18.66 -25.56
N ALA A 111 -11.97 19.45 -25.18
CA ALA A 111 -11.46 20.55 -26.00
C ALA A 111 -10.60 20.06 -27.17
N ARG A 112 -10.12 18.81 -27.14
CA ARG A 112 -9.36 18.18 -28.22
C ARG A 112 -9.82 16.75 -28.47
N SER A 113 -9.87 16.37 -29.74
CA SER A 113 -10.11 14.98 -30.15
C SER A 113 -9.49 14.73 -31.53
N LYS A 114 -9.26 13.46 -31.87
CA LYS A 114 -8.75 13.06 -33.18
C LYS A 114 -9.83 12.35 -33.99
N ALA A 115 -10.14 12.83 -35.19
CA ALA A 115 -11.06 12.18 -36.11
C ALA A 115 -10.45 10.88 -36.66
N ARG A 116 -11.29 9.85 -36.78
CA ARG A 116 -10.90 8.52 -37.27
C ARG A 116 -11.56 8.17 -38.59
N GLU A 117 -12.84 8.49 -38.76
CA GLU A 117 -13.52 8.43 -40.05
C GLU A 117 -14.82 9.24 -40.01
N THR A 118 -15.47 9.41 -41.15
CA THR A 118 -16.84 9.94 -41.23
C THR A 118 -17.68 9.05 -42.14
N SER A 119 -18.84 8.62 -41.65
CA SER A 119 -19.73 7.68 -42.32
C SER A 119 -21.11 8.25 -42.54
N LEU A 120 -21.79 7.79 -43.59
CA LEU A 120 -23.23 7.94 -43.73
C LEU A 120 -23.93 6.91 -42.85
N VAL A 121 -24.95 7.32 -42.09
CA VAL A 121 -25.62 6.45 -41.11
C VAL A 121 -27.13 6.43 -41.30
N THR A 122 -27.71 5.24 -41.12
CA THR A 122 -29.18 5.01 -41.14
C THR A 122 -29.85 5.47 -39.85
N LEU A 123 -29.18 5.29 -38.72
CA LEU A 123 -29.62 5.71 -37.39
C LEU A 123 -28.55 6.60 -36.78
N ALA A 124 -28.90 7.85 -36.55
CA ALA A 124 -28.01 8.84 -35.96
C ALA A 124 -28.22 8.92 -34.45
N GLY A 125 -27.14 8.81 -33.66
CA GLY A 125 -27.12 9.01 -32.21
C GLY A 125 -27.30 10.48 -31.77
N ASN A 126 -28.28 11.18 -32.33
CA ASN A 126 -28.56 12.64 -32.29
C ASN A 126 -27.92 13.49 -33.42
N LYS A 127 -28.05 14.83 -33.36
CA LYS A 127 -27.52 15.79 -34.37
C LYS A 127 -25.99 15.85 -34.44
N SER A 128 -25.28 15.37 -33.41
CA SER A 128 -23.82 15.33 -33.30
C SER A 128 -23.30 13.91 -33.31
N CYS A 129 -23.79 13.14 -34.28
CA CYS A 129 -23.42 11.76 -34.56
C CYS A 129 -21.92 11.49 -34.35
N ILE A 130 -21.56 10.96 -33.19
CA ILE A 130 -20.17 10.64 -32.85
C ILE A 130 -20.11 9.18 -32.45
N ARG A 131 -19.30 8.39 -33.15
CA ARG A 131 -18.92 7.05 -32.69
C ARG A 131 -17.59 7.13 -31.96
N LEU A 132 -17.51 6.51 -30.80
CA LEU A 132 -16.29 6.48 -30.01
C LEU A 132 -15.51 5.21 -30.23
N VAL A 133 -14.20 5.37 -30.37
CA VAL A 133 -13.28 4.25 -30.48
C VAL A 133 -12.13 4.35 -29.49
N ASP A 134 -11.71 3.22 -28.95
CA ASP A 134 -10.55 3.12 -28.05
C ASP A 134 -9.22 3.23 -28.82
N GLU A 135 -8.10 3.00 -28.12
CA GLU A 135 -6.76 3.01 -28.71
C GLU A 135 -6.58 1.99 -29.85
N ASN A 136 -7.37 0.91 -29.85
CA ASN A 136 -7.36 -0.20 -30.80
C ASN A 136 -8.51 -0.13 -31.81
N ASP A 137 -9.16 1.03 -31.96
CA ASP A 137 -10.28 1.28 -32.87
C ASP A 137 -11.55 0.44 -32.61
N ARG A 138 -11.69 -0.09 -31.38
CA ARG A 138 -12.89 -0.81 -30.96
C ARG A 138 -13.92 0.15 -30.39
N GLU A 139 -15.19 -0.17 -30.59
CA GLU A 139 -16.28 0.62 -30.05
C GLU A 139 -16.18 0.70 -28.53
N SER A 140 -16.07 1.92 -28.01
CA SER A 140 -15.95 2.16 -26.57
C SER A 140 -17.24 2.76 -26.04
N THR A 141 -17.88 2.09 -25.09
CA THR A 141 -18.98 2.66 -24.31
C THR A 141 -18.40 3.55 -23.21
N TYR A 142 -18.16 4.83 -23.51
CA TYR A 142 -17.68 5.84 -22.55
C TYR A 142 -18.66 6.18 -21.41
N PHE A 143 -19.83 5.53 -21.33
CA PHE A 143 -20.81 5.76 -20.25
C PHE A 143 -20.21 5.57 -18.84
N ASN A 144 -19.17 4.76 -18.68
CA ASN A 144 -18.46 4.60 -17.40
C ASN A 144 -17.35 5.64 -17.16
N LEU A 145 -16.88 6.30 -18.21
CA LEU A 145 -15.86 7.34 -18.14
C LEU A 145 -16.48 8.70 -17.87
N SER A 146 -17.67 9.04 -18.42
CA SER A 146 -18.30 10.34 -18.13
C SER A 146 -18.54 10.53 -16.64
N ASP A 147 -19.11 9.57 -15.92
CA ASP A 147 -19.35 9.70 -14.48
C ASP A 147 -18.06 9.71 -13.63
N ASN A 148 -17.05 8.89 -13.99
CA ASN A 148 -15.78 8.84 -13.27
C ASN A 148 -14.91 10.08 -13.57
N LEU A 149 -14.88 10.52 -14.81
CA LEU A 149 -14.17 11.72 -15.26
C LEU A 149 -14.88 12.96 -14.73
N LEU A 150 -16.22 12.99 -14.70
CA LEU A 150 -16.99 14.05 -14.05
C LEU A 150 -16.65 14.12 -12.56
N LYS A 151 -16.57 12.97 -11.85
CA LYS A 151 -16.08 12.93 -10.47
C LYS A 151 -14.65 13.46 -10.34
N GLN A 152 -13.74 13.08 -11.23
CA GLN A 152 -12.35 13.57 -11.23
C GLN A 152 -12.25 15.08 -11.53
N LEU A 153 -12.99 15.58 -12.51
CA LEU A 153 -13.03 16.99 -12.90
C LEU A 153 -13.67 17.87 -11.82
N LYS A 154 -14.61 17.32 -11.05
CA LYS A 154 -15.20 17.97 -9.87
C LYS A 154 -14.30 17.91 -8.64
N GLN A 155 -13.26 17.06 -8.61
CA GLN A 155 -12.28 17.17 -7.55
C GLN A 155 -11.55 18.50 -7.73
N PRO A 156 -11.39 19.29 -6.66
CA PRO A 156 -10.57 20.49 -6.75
C PRO A 156 -9.19 20.06 -7.25
N LYS A 157 -8.79 20.58 -8.43
CA LYS A 157 -7.41 20.43 -8.91
C LYS A 157 -6.53 20.98 -7.80
N LYS A 158 -5.87 20.09 -7.06
CA LYS A 158 -4.92 20.52 -6.04
C LYS A 158 -3.87 21.32 -6.76
N THR A 159 -3.81 22.61 -6.45
CA THR A 159 -2.78 23.50 -6.93
C THR A 159 -1.42 22.89 -6.58
N MET A 160 -0.40 23.17 -7.40
CA MET A 160 0.97 22.71 -7.12
C MET A 160 1.40 23.10 -5.70
N LEU A 161 0.90 24.24 -5.20
CA LEU A 161 1.07 24.70 -3.82
C LEU A 161 0.39 23.79 -2.78
N GLU A 162 -0.85 23.34 -2.98
CA GLU A 162 -1.52 22.40 -2.06
C GLU A 162 -0.84 21.03 -2.02
N GLN A 163 -0.31 20.57 -3.16
CA GLN A 163 0.49 19.35 -3.22
C GLN A 163 1.82 19.52 -2.46
N LEU A 164 2.49 20.67 -2.64
CA LEU A 164 3.70 21.02 -1.89
C LEU A 164 3.43 21.16 -0.40
N ARG A 165 2.33 21.80 0.01
CA ARG A 165 1.92 21.89 1.43
C ARG A 165 1.77 20.51 2.05
N LYS A 166 1.09 19.59 1.36
CA LYS A 166 0.92 18.21 1.84
C LYS A 166 2.24 17.44 1.90
N LEU A 167 3.08 17.54 0.87
CA LEU A 167 4.34 16.81 0.78
C LEU A 167 5.37 17.29 1.82
N LEU A 168 5.38 18.61 2.07
CA LEU A 168 6.28 19.28 3.01
C LEU A 168 5.66 19.42 4.41
N ASN A 169 4.46 18.90 4.62
CA ASN A 169 3.69 18.99 5.86
C ASN A 169 3.55 20.43 6.39
N LEU A 170 3.36 21.39 5.48
CA LEU A 170 3.16 22.81 5.78
C LEU A 170 1.69 23.10 6.09
N SER A 171 1.42 24.19 6.79
CA SER A 171 0.04 24.59 7.09
C SER A 171 -0.75 24.92 5.82
N ASP A 172 -2.07 24.77 5.90
CA ASP A 172 -2.99 25.10 4.80
C ASP A 172 -2.98 26.60 4.43
N SER A 173 -2.42 27.45 5.29
CA SER A 173 -2.22 28.88 5.07
C SER A 173 -0.85 29.24 4.49
N ALA A 174 0.06 28.28 4.31
CA ALA A 174 1.44 28.55 3.90
C ALA A 174 1.50 29.04 2.44
N ASP A 175 2.02 30.23 2.20
CA ASP A 175 2.13 30.78 0.85
C ASP A 175 3.28 30.16 0.04
N GLU A 176 3.40 30.56 -1.24
CA GLU A 176 4.47 30.08 -2.12
C GLU A 176 5.88 30.40 -1.57
N SER A 177 6.03 31.49 -0.80
CA SER A 177 7.30 31.85 -0.18
C SER A 177 7.70 30.84 0.90
N ALA A 178 6.75 30.46 1.77
CA ALA A 178 6.97 29.44 2.81
C ALA A 178 7.29 28.05 2.21
N ALA A 179 6.63 27.70 1.10
CA ALA A 179 6.94 26.47 0.36
C ALA A 179 8.36 26.52 -0.24
N LEU A 180 8.75 27.63 -0.85
CA LEU A 180 10.09 27.80 -1.44
C LEU A 180 11.20 27.77 -0.38
N GLN A 181 10.96 28.38 0.78
CA GLN A 181 11.89 28.32 1.92
C GLN A 181 12.06 26.89 2.43
N SER A 182 10.97 26.13 2.53
CA SER A 182 11.00 24.73 2.99
C SER A 182 11.73 23.82 1.99
N VAL A 183 11.50 23.99 0.69
CA VAL A 183 12.26 23.28 -0.36
C VAL A 183 13.73 23.68 -0.35
N THR A 184 14.03 24.96 -0.11
CA THR A 184 15.41 25.46 0.00
C THR A 184 16.10 24.89 1.23
N ALA A 185 15.41 24.82 2.37
CA ALA A 185 15.89 24.20 3.59
C ALA A 185 16.18 22.71 3.38
N LEU A 186 15.27 21.97 2.74
CA LEU A 186 15.49 20.57 2.38
C LEU A 186 16.67 20.39 1.40
N LYS A 187 16.85 21.31 0.46
CA LYS A 187 18.00 21.32 -0.45
C LYS A 187 19.31 21.62 0.28
N GLN A 188 19.27 22.40 1.36
CA GLN A 188 20.42 22.69 2.22
C GLN A 188 20.68 21.59 3.26
N GLU A 189 19.67 20.82 3.65
CA GLU A 189 19.79 19.58 4.45
C GLU A 189 20.33 18.39 3.62
N GLN A 190 21.29 18.65 2.73
CA GLN A 190 22.21 17.61 2.27
C GLN A 190 23.05 17.17 3.46
N GLY A 191 22.65 16.08 4.10
CA GLY A 191 23.35 15.58 5.28
C GLY A 191 22.58 14.55 6.10
N TYR A 192 21.30 14.30 5.81
CA TYR A 192 20.53 13.26 6.51
C TYR A 192 21.23 11.91 6.50
N LYS A 193 21.81 11.50 5.37
CA LYS A 193 22.57 10.26 5.30
C LYS A 193 23.83 10.31 6.16
N ALA A 194 24.59 11.41 6.13
CA ALA A 194 25.79 11.56 6.94
C ALA A 194 25.49 11.61 8.45
N ARG A 195 24.46 12.36 8.88
CA ARG A 195 24.01 12.42 10.28
C ARG A 195 23.37 11.11 10.74
N PHE A 196 22.63 10.43 9.86
CA PHE A 196 22.08 9.11 10.15
C PHE A 196 23.20 8.09 10.31
N ASP A 197 24.18 8.08 9.40
CA ASP A 197 25.35 7.19 9.49
C ASP A 197 26.18 7.50 10.76
N GLU A 198 26.33 8.78 11.14
CA GLU A 198 26.99 9.21 12.37
C GLU A 198 26.22 8.79 13.63
N LEU A 199 24.89 8.96 13.65
CA LEU A 199 24.03 8.52 14.75
C LEU A 199 24.00 7.00 14.88
N VAL A 200 23.97 6.27 13.77
CA VAL A 200 24.06 4.79 13.76
C VAL A 200 25.43 4.34 14.27
N ALA A 201 26.53 5.01 13.86
CA ALA A 201 27.86 4.71 14.35
C ALA A 201 28.00 5.00 15.86
N LYS A 202 27.43 6.11 16.33
CA LYS A 202 27.43 6.46 17.75
C LYS A 202 26.59 5.47 18.57
N ASN A 203 25.38 5.14 18.12
CA ASN A 203 24.52 4.19 18.82
C ASN A 203 25.16 2.79 18.93
N LYS A 204 25.81 2.30 17.86
CA LYS A 204 26.59 1.04 17.92
C LYS A 204 27.75 1.11 18.92
N THR A 205 28.41 2.26 19.03
CA THR A 205 29.51 2.47 19.97
C THR A 205 29.00 2.47 21.42
N ASP A 206 27.89 3.17 21.66
CA ASP A 206 27.25 3.26 22.97
C ASP A 206 26.69 1.90 23.43
N GLU A 207 26.04 1.14 22.53
CA GLU A 207 25.56 -0.22 22.79
C GLU A 207 26.71 -1.18 23.13
N LYS A 208 27.82 -1.11 22.37
CA LYS A 208 29.02 -1.90 22.65
C LYS A 208 29.65 -1.57 24.00
N ALA A 209 29.71 -0.28 24.35
CA ALA A 209 30.24 0.17 25.64
C ALA A 209 29.36 -0.29 26.81
N ALA A 210 28.03 -0.19 26.68
CA ALA A 210 27.08 -0.69 27.66
C ALA A 210 27.17 -2.21 27.84
N PHE A 211 27.27 -2.96 26.74
CA PHE A 211 27.44 -4.42 26.78
C PHE A 211 28.79 -4.84 27.38
N ALA A 212 29.87 -4.10 27.11
CA ALA A 212 31.17 -4.35 27.73
C ALA A 212 31.11 -4.19 29.26
N GLN A 213 30.38 -3.19 29.76
CA GLN A 213 30.16 -2.99 31.21
C GLN A 213 29.33 -4.13 31.82
N LEU A 214 28.33 -4.65 31.10
CA LEU A 214 27.56 -5.83 31.54
C LEU A 214 28.44 -7.08 31.62
N CYS A 215 29.32 -7.30 30.65
CA CYS A 215 30.30 -8.38 30.69
C CYS A 215 31.28 -8.21 31.86
N ASP A 216 31.75 -7.00 32.16
CA ASP A 216 32.63 -6.73 33.31
C ASP A 216 31.93 -7.00 34.65
N LYS A 217 30.65 -6.66 34.75
CA LYS A 217 29.83 -7.02 35.91
C LYS A 217 29.66 -8.53 36.03
N ALA A 218 29.41 -9.24 34.92
CA ALA A 218 29.28 -10.69 34.91
C ALA A 218 30.58 -11.44 35.24
N ILE A 219 31.76 -10.86 34.92
CA ILE A 219 33.06 -11.35 35.40
C ILE A 219 33.16 -11.19 36.93
N THR A 220 32.78 -10.03 37.45
CA THR A 220 32.80 -9.74 38.90
C THR A 220 31.88 -10.71 39.67
N GLU A 221 30.72 -11.02 39.08
CA GLU A 221 29.76 -11.99 39.60
C GLU A 221 30.16 -13.46 39.34
N LYS A 222 31.34 -13.71 38.76
CA LYS A 222 31.89 -15.02 38.40
C LYS A 222 30.98 -15.87 37.49
N ARG A 223 30.09 -15.23 36.72
CA ARG A 223 29.21 -15.89 35.74
C ARG A 223 29.93 -16.25 34.45
N ILE A 224 30.96 -15.47 34.10
CA ILE A 224 31.83 -15.68 32.94
C ILE A 224 33.29 -15.41 33.30
N SER A 225 34.20 -16.01 32.55
CA SER A 225 35.65 -15.75 32.62
C SER A 225 36.08 -14.59 31.70
N ALA A 226 37.28 -14.05 31.93
CA ALA A 226 37.85 -12.99 31.08
C ALA A 226 38.01 -13.42 29.61
N THR A 227 38.30 -14.70 29.36
CA THR A 227 38.38 -15.27 28.01
C THR A 227 37.00 -15.37 27.35
N GLU A 228 35.94 -15.63 28.13
CA GLU A 228 34.58 -15.69 27.60
C GLU A 228 34.02 -14.29 27.28
N LYS A 229 34.45 -13.24 27.99
CA LYS A 229 34.06 -11.85 27.68
C LYS A 229 34.37 -11.48 26.23
N GLU A 230 35.57 -11.80 25.74
CA GLU A 230 35.95 -11.51 24.35
C GLU A 230 35.04 -12.25 23.35
N THR A 231 34.70 -13.50 23.65
CA THR A 231 33.78 -14.32 22.84
C THR A 231 32.35 -13.75 22.83
N PHE A 232 31.84 -13.28 23.97
CA PHE A 232 30.50 -12.68 24.06
C PHE A 232 30.43 -11.32 23.34
N ILE A 233 31.48 -10.50 23.43
CA ILE A 233 31.57 -9.24 22.67
C ILE A 233 31.63 -9.52 21.16
N ALA A 234 32.46 -10.46 20.73
CA ALA A 234 32.54 -10.86 19.33
C ALA A 234 31.21 -11.43 18.79
N LEU A 235 30.48 -12.19 19.61
CA LEU A 235 29.16 -12.71 19.25
C LEU A 235 28.11 -11.59 19.14
N ALA A 236 28.14 -10.60 20.03
CA ALA A 236 27.25 -9.44 19.98
C ALA A 236 27.55 -8.54 18.76
N ASP A 237 28.83 -8.30 18.47
CA ASP A 237 29.27 -7.59 17.25
C ASP A 237 28.84 -8.33 15.97
N ALA A 238 29.00 -9.65 15.92
CA ALA A 238 28.68 -10.47 14.74
C ALA A 238 27.17 -10.62 14.50
N SER A 239 26.37 -10.66 15.57
CA SER A 239 24.91 -10.75 15.49
C SER A 239 24.22 -9.40 15.29
N GLY A 240 24.90 -8.30 15.66
CA GLY A 240 24.31 -6.96 15.62
C GLY A 240 23.14 -6.77 16.59
N ASN A 241 22.98 -7.65 17.57
CA ASN A 241 21.88 -7.63 18.53
C ASN A 241 22.39 -7.87 19.96
N TYR A 242 22.80 -6.76 20.59
CA TYR A 242 23.32 -6.76 21.96
C TYR A 242 22.30 -7.21 23.01
N GLU A 243 21.00 -6.95 22.79
CA GLU A 243 19.93 -7.31 23.72
C GLU A 243 19.73 -8.84 23.82
N LEU A 244 19.85 -9.56 22.69
CA LEU A 244 19.75 -11.03 22.70
C LEU A 244 20.93 -11.67 23.43
N VAL A 245 22.14 -11.15 23.23
CA VAL A 245 23.33 -11.66 23.90
C VAL A 245 23.34 -11.29 25.39
N GLU A 246 22.77 -10.14 25.76
CA GLU A 246 22.55 -9.78 27.17
C GLU A 246 21.62 -10.78 27.87
N LYS A 247 20.52 -11.17 27.24
CA LYS A 247 19.62 -12.20 27.78
C LYS A 247 20.34 -13.54 27.97
N LEU A 248 21.15 -13.94 27.00
CA LEU A 248 21.98 -15.15 27.10
C LEU A 248 23.01 -15.07 28.24
N LEU A 249 23.60 -13.89 28.46
CA LEU A 249 24.52 -13.64 29.57
C LEU A 249 23.79 -13.69 30.92
N ALA A 250 22.57 -13.16 30.99
CA ALA A 250 21.74 -13.15 32.20
C ALA A 250 21.27 -14.56 32.61
N GLU A 251 21.08 -15.47 31.65
CA GLU A 251 20.73 -16.88 31.92
C GLU A 251 21.87 -17.67 32.57
N ARG A 252 23.13 -17.21 32.43
CA ARG A 252 24.26 -17.86 33.11
C ARG A 252 24.19 -17.61 34.62
N LYS A 253 23.90 -18.69 35.37
CA LYS A 253 23.91 -18.67 36.82
C LYS A 253 25.33 -18.51 37.35
N ALA A 254 25.49 -17.65 38.36
CA ALA A 254 26.73 -17.58 39.11
C ALA A 254 26.93 -18.91 39.86
N PRO A 255 28.19 -19.38 40.04
CA PRO A 255 28.46 -20.54 40.84
C PRO A 255 27.98 -20.29 42.28
N VAL A 256 26.99 -21.06 42.73
CA VAL A 256 26.53 -21.04 44.12
C VAL A 256 27.58 -21.69 45.02
N SER A 257 27.84 -21.05 46.16
CA SER A 257 28.66 -21.62 47.22
C SER A 257 27.96 -22.88 47.75
N LEU A 258 28.72 -23.97 47.91
CA LEU A 258 28.23 -25.21 48.54
C LEU A 258 27.67 -24.96 49.95
N ALA A 259 28.06 -23.87 50.62
CA ALA A 259 27.53 -23.48 51.92
C ALA A 259 26.10 -22.92 51.88
N ASP A 260 25.66 -22.33 50.75
CA ASP A 260 24.32 -21.76 50.61
C ASP A 260 23.26 -22.81 50.22
N VAL A 261 23.69 -23.92 49.63
CA VAL A 261 22.83 -25.07 49.28
C VAL A 261 22.52 -25.94 50.49
N ILE A 262 23.35 -25.85 51.55
CA ILE A 262 23.13 -26.52 52.83
C ILE A 262 22.43 -25.54 53.78
N GLN A 263 21.15 -25.25 53.54
CA GLN A 263 20.28 -24.68 54.57
C GLN A 263 19.73 -25.82 55.44
N PRO A 264 19.98 -25.84 56.76
CA PRO A 264 19.31 -26.76 57.68
C PRO A 264 17.87 -26.26 57.94
N ASP A 265 17.02 -26.37 56.94
CA ASP A 265 15.63 -25.90 57.02
C ASP A 265 14.75 -27.01 57.61
N SER A 266 14.79 -27.12 58.95
CA SER A 266 13.75 -27.69 59.84
C SER A 266 14.36 -27.90 61.23
N GLN A 267 14.16 -26.96 62.17
CA GLN A 267 14.47 -27.21 63.60
C GLN A 267 13.74 -28.46 64.13
N ALA A 268 12.57 -28.79 63.57
CA ALA A 268 11.81 -29.99 63.90
C ALA A 268 12.50 -31.30 63.45
N ASP A 269 13.06 -31.36 62.23
CA ASP A 269 13.79 -32.56 61.76
C ASP A 269 15.12 -32.74 62.51
N ASN A 270 15.79 -31.63 62.86
CA ASN A 270 17.03 -31.70 63.62
C ASN A 270 16.82 -32.30 65.02
N ASP A 271 15.67 -32.03 65.66
CA ASP A 271 15.35 -32.61 66.96
C ASP A 271 14.90 -34.08 66.85
N VAL A 272 14.20 -34.47 65.77
CA VAL A 272 13.86 -35.88 65.50
C VAL A 272 15.11 -36.71 65.22
N ILE A 273 16.06 -36.19 64.44
CA ILE A 273 17.33 -36.86 64.15
C ILE A 273 18.16 -37.03 65.43
N LYS A 274 18.27 -35.99 66.28
CA LYS A 274 18.97 -36.08 67.57
C LYS A 274 18.34 -37.11 68.51
N LEU A 275 17.00 -37.17 68.58
CA LEU A 275 16.29 -38.16 69.40
C LEU A 275 16.48 -39.59 68.87
N ALA A 276 16.51 -39.78 67.54
CA ALA A 276 16.79 -41.07 66.91
C ALA A 276 18.25 -41.53 67.13
N ASP A 277 19.21 -40.60 67.13
CA ASP A 277 20.61 -40.89 67.44
C ASP A 277 20.81 -41.19 68.94
N GLU A 278 20.13 -40.46 69.83
CA GLU A 278 20.12 -40.74 71.28
C GLU A 278 19.56 -42.13 71.57
N TYR A 279 18.47 -42.55 70.89
CA TYR A 279 17.96 -43.93 70.97
C TYR A 279 19.03 -44.95 70.57
N THR A 280 19.68 -44.75 69.42
CA THR A 280 20.69 -45.66 68.87
C THR A 280 21.91 -45.77 69.80
N ARG A 281 22.29 -44.67 70.45
CA ARG A 281 23.39 -44.64 71.43
C ARG A 281 23.02 -45.39 72.72
N LEU A 282 21.80 -45.20 73.23
CA LEU A 282 21.32 -45.90 74.43
C LEU A 282 21.13 -47.40 74.20
N ASP A 283 20.80 -47.80 72.97
CA ASP A 283 20.75 -49.21 72.55
C ASP A 283 22.12 -49.86 72.59
N LYS A 284 23.10 -49.23 71.92
CA LYS A 284 24.48 -49.72 71.88
C LYS A 284 25.16 -49.78 73.26
N THR A 285 24.72 -48.94 74.20
CA THR A 285 25.26 -48.90 75.57
C THR A 285 24.46 -49.75 76.56
N GLY A 286 23.39 -50.43 76.12
CA GLY A 286 22.56 -51.29 76.96
C GLY A 286 21.70 -50.55 77.99
N GLN A 287 21.63 -49.22 77.92
CA GLN A 287 20.94 -48.37 78.91
C GLN A 287 19.45 -48.16 78.60
N LEU A 288 18.96 -48.61 77.43
CA LEU A 288 17.55 -48.52 77.06
C LEU A 288 16.62 -49.26 78.03
N TYR A 289 17.06 -50.41 78.56
CA TYR A 289 16.24 -51.19 79.49
C TYR A 289 16.01 -50.46 80.81
N ALA A 290 17.06 -49.80 81.34
CA ALA A 290 16.97 -48.98 82.54
C ALA A 290 16.12 -47.71 82.31
N LEU A 291 16.22 -47.10 81.11
CA LEU A 291 15.39 -45.95 80.74
C LEU A 291 13.92 -46.32 80.61
N LYS A 292 13.60 -47.51 80.09
CA LYS A 292 12.23 -48.01 80.00
C LYS A 292 11.57 -48.19 81.38
N GLN A 293 12.34 -48.60 82.39
CA GLN A 293 11.82 -48.77 83.75
C GLN A 293 11.71 -47.46 84.52
N SER A 294 12.68 -46.55 84.35
CA SER A 294 12.74 -45.28 85.09
C SER A 294 11.90 -44.17 84.48
N ASN A 295 11.74 -44.14 83.15
CA ASN A 295 10.98 -43.11 82.45
C ASN A 295 10.37 -43.63 81.13
N PRO A 296 9.21 -44.32 81.21
CA PRO A 296 8.53 -44.89 80.05
C PRO A 296 8.13 -43.86 78.97
N GLU A 297 7.77 -42.63 79.38
CA GLU A 297 7.37 -41.58 78.45
C GLU A 297 8.54 -41.10 77.59
N ARG A 298 9.73 -40.92 78.19
CA ARG A 298 10.93 -40.53 77.46
C ARG A 298 11.39 -41.63 76.51
N PHE A 299 11.29 -42.90 76.93
CA PHE A 299 11.53 -44.03 76.05
C PHE A 299 10.59 -44.03 74.84
N SER A 300 9.28 -43.82 75.05
CA SER A 300 8.31 -43.78 73.96
C SER A 300 8.61 -42.65 72.96
N LYS A 301 9.02 -41.47 73.43
CA LYS A 301 9.39 -40.35 72.54
C LYS A 301 10.62 -40.69 71.68
N LEU A 302 11.65 -41.27 72.27
CA LEU A 302 12.87 -41.71 71.56
C LEU A 302 12.56 -42.82 70.55
N PHE A 303 11.72 -43.78 70.94
CA PHE A 303 11.29 -44.87 70.07
C PHE A 303 10.49 -44.36 68.87
N SER A 304 9.53 -43.46 69.10
CA SER A 304 8.72 -42.87 68.02
C SER A 304 9.55 -41.99 67.09
N ALA A 305 10.58 -41.29 67.59
CA ALA A 305 11.50 -40.56 66.75
C ALA A 305 12.36 -41.49 65.86
N LYS A 306 12.77 -42.66 66.37
CA LYS A 306 13.59 -43.62 65.62
C LYS A 306 12.78 -44.44 64.59
N PHE A 307 11.60 -44.92 64.96
CA PHE A 307 10.83 -45.90 64.19
C PHE A 307 9.54 -45.35 63.59
N GLY A 308 9.22 -44.07 63.82
CA GLY A 308 8.01 -43.43 63.29
C GLY A 308 6.69 -44.01 63.83
N THR A 309 6.73 -44.85 64.88
CA THR A 309 5.59 -45.57 65.44
C THR A 309 5.48 -45.38 66.96
N LYS A 310 4.27 -45.38 67.51
CA LYS A 310 4.07 -45.23 68.97
C LYS A 310 4.41 -46.54 69.68
N TYR A 311 5.20 -46.44 70.74
CA TYR A 311 5.53 -47.61 71.57
C TYR A 311 4.31 -48.02 72.40
N GLY A 312 3.83 -49.26 72.23
CA GLY A 312 2.67 -49.80 72.97
C GLY A 312 1.31 -49.59 72.29
N ALA A 313 1.29 -49.39 70.96
CA ALA A 313 0.11 -49.54 70.11
C ALA A 313 0.12 -50.91 69.40
#